data_AF-A0A2M8P7B7-F1
#
_entry.id   AF-A0A2M8P7B7-F1
#
_cell.length_a   1.000
_cell.length_b   1.000
_cell.length_c   1.000
_cell.angle_alpha   90.00
_cell.angle_beta   90.00
_cell.angle_gamma   90.00
#
_symmetry.space_group_name_H-M   'P 1'
#
loop_
_entity.id
_entity.type
_entity.pdbx_description
1 polymer ?
#
loop_
_entity_poly.entity_id
_entity_poly.type
_entity_poly.pdbx_seq_one_letter_code
_entity_poly.pdbx_strand_id
1 'polypeptide(L)'
;MGYRILSIDAWRDIEGGWYWNAWYDTGLEYDSDYGFSPRKVFKALREQYDLLTEASKGRVAMEDDGYNIVIMEKGTRRPIFAIEHGGGV
;
A
#
# COMPACT_ATOMS: atom_id res chain seq x y z
N MET A 1 -2.13 -14.23 9.90
CA MET A 1 -1.58 -13.17 10.79
C MET A 1 -1.98 -11.83 10.18
N GLY A 2 -2.46 -10.89 10.99
CA GLY A 2 -2.86 -9.57 10.52
C GLY A 2 -1.65 -8.63 10.42
N TYR A 3 -1.56 -7.89 9.32
CA TYR A 3 -0.54 -6.86 9.10
C TYR A 3 -1.20 -5.49 8.97
N ARG A 4 -0.72 -4.47 9.67
CA ARG A 4 -1.38 -3.15 9.66
C ARG A 4 -1.40 -2.56 8.26
N ILE A 5 -2.55 -2.00 7.88
CA ILE A 5 -2.68 -1.21 6.65
C ILE A 5 -2.57 0.27 7.01
N LEU A 6 -1.58 0.94 6.44
CA LEU A 6 -1.28 2.35 6.65
C LEU A 6 -1.72 3.17 5.44
N SER A 7 -2.29 4.34 5.68
CA SER A 7 -2.45 5.39 4.68
C SER A 7 -1.23 6.30 4.68
N ILE A 8 -0.67 6.57 3.50
CA ILE A 8 0.59 7.30 3.36
C ILE A 8 0.31 8.73 2.88
N ASP A 9 0.78 9.70 3.66
CA ASP A 9 0.94 11.08 3.19
C ASP A 9 2.38 11.26 2.70
N ALA A 10 2.52 11.52 1.41
CA ALA A 10 3.81 11.66 0.75
C ALA A 10 3.90 12.97 -0.01
N TRP A 11 5.10 13.53 0.01
CA TRP A 11 5.44 14.73 -0.74
C TRP A 11 6.47 14.40 -1.81
N ARG A 12 6.48 15.21 -2.86
CA ARG A 12 7.37 15.07 -4.00
C ARG A 12 8.42 16.16 -3.97
N ASP A 13 9.68 15.78 -4.10
CA ASP A 13 10.77 16.74 -4.16
C ASP A 13 10.97 17.34 -5.57
N ILE A 14 11.97 18.22 -5.69
CA ILE A 14 12.32 18.86 -6.97
C ILE A 14 12.98 17.91 -7.97
N GLU A 15 13.62 16.84 -7.49
CA GLU A 15 14.25 15.81 -8.33
C GLU A 15 13.23 14.76 -8.82
N GLY A 16 12.00 14.83 -8.32
CA GLY A 16 10.87 14.01 -8.72
C GLY A 16 10.68 12.76 -7.87
N GLY A 17 11.47 12.57 -6.80
CA GLY A 17 11.36 11.51 -5.82
C GLY A 17 10.20 11.72 -4.85
N TRP A 18 9.63 10.60 -4.36
CA TRP A 18 8.58 10.61 -3.36
C TRP A 18 9.14 10.24 -1.99
N TYR A 19 8.77 11.01 -0.98
CA TYR A 19 9.17 10.81 0.40
C TYR A 19 7.94 10.73 1.30
N TRP A 20 7.97 9.83 2.27
CA TRP A 20 6.90 9.70 3.25
C TRP A 20 7.03 10.83 4.26
N ASN A 21 6.01 11.68 4.34
CA ASN A 21 5.92 12.75 5.33
C ASN A 21 5.34 12.20 6.64
N ALA A 22 4.24 11.45 6.51
CA ALA A 22 3.54 10.82 7.62
C ALA A 22 2.82 9.55 7.16
N TRP A 23 2.50 8.68 8.11
CA TRP A 23 1.63 7.53 7.89
C TRP A 23 0.60 7.44 8.99
N TYR A 24 -0.59 6.96 8.64
CA TYR A 24 -1.73 6.89 9.54
C TYR A 24 -2.30 5.47 9.51
N ASP A 25 -2.55 4.93 10.70
CA ASP A 25 -3.24 3.65 10.83
C ASP A 25 -4.67 3.78 10.29
N THR A 26 -5.06 2.87 9.40
CA THR A 26 -6.43 2.84 8.85
C THR A 26 -7.42 2.15 9.81
N GLY A 27 -6.93 1.49 10.86
CA GLY A 27 -7.70 0.60 11.73
C GLY A 27 -7.99 -0.76 11.09
N LEU A 28 -7.42 -1.05 9.92
CA LEU A 28 -7.58 -2.30 9.19
C LEU A 28 -6.31 -3.12 9.22
N GLU A 29 -6.48 -4.44 9.29
CA GLU A 29 -5.38 -5.41 9.21
C GLU A 29 -5.52 -6.25 7.94
N TYR A 30 -4.44 -6.34 7.17
CA TYR A 30 -4.31 -7.23 6.04
C TYR A 30 -4.12 -8.67 6.49
N ASP A 31 -5.07 -9.54 6.16
CA ASP A 31 -4.94 -10.97 6.36
C ASP A 31 -3.91 -11.59 5.41
N SER A 32 -2.82 -12.09 5.99
CA SER A 32 -1.74 -12.79 5.28
C SER A 32 -2.20 -13.98 4.46
N ASP A 33 -3.34 -14.59 4.80
CA ASP A 33 -3.84 -15.81 4.14
C ASP A 33 -4.29 -15.53 2.70
N TYR A 34 -4.60 -14.27 2.37
CA TYR A 34 -4.80 -13.86 0.97
C TYR A 34 -3.51 -13.99 0.15
N GLY A 35 -2.35 -13.84 0.78
CA GLY A 35 -1.01 -13.86 0.18
C GLY A 35 -0.60 -12.55 -0.46
N PHE A 36 0.70 -12.39 -0.74
CA PHE A 36 1.30 -11.10 -1.11
C PHE A 36 1.56 -10.89 -2.61
N SER A 37 0.93 -11.66 -3.51
CA SER A 37 1.07 -11.37 -4.93
C SER A 37 0.29 -10.10 -5.31
N PRO A 38 0.77 -9.25 -6.26
CA PRO A 38 0.11 -8.00 -6.60
C PRO A 38 -1.38 -8.16 -6.92
N ARG A 39 -1.74 -9.21 -7.67
CA ARG A 39 -3.13 -9.51 -8.02
C ARG A 39 -3.99 -9.78 -6.80
N LYS A 40 -3.48 -10.52 -5.81
CA LYS A 40 -4.20 -10.90 -4.58
C LYS A 40 -4.36 -9.70 -3.67
N VAL A 41 -3.27 -8.97 -3.41
CA VAL A 41 -3.26 -7.74 -2.61
C VAL A 41 -4.26 -6.73 -3.16
N PHE A 42 -4.17 -6.39 -4.46
CA PHE A 42 -5.08 -5.41 -5.04
C PHE A 42 -6.53 -5.87 -5.04
N LYS A 43 -6.79 -7.18 -5.18
CA LYS A 43 -8.15 -7.72 -5.08
C LYS A 43 -8.70 -7.54 -3.67
N ALA A 44 -7.92 -7.90 -2.65
CA ALA A 44 -8.33 -7.75 -1.25
C ALA A 44 -8.56 -6.27 -0.89
N LEU A 45 -7.66 -5.36 -1.28
CA LEU A 45 -7.80 -3.92 -1.07
C LEU A 45 -9.07 -3.32 -1.70
N ARG A 46 -9.59 -3.92 -2.78
CA ARG A 46 -10.88 -3.53 -3.37
C ARG A 46 -12.07 -4.19 -2.68
N GLU A 47 -12.04 -5.50 -2.53
CA GLU A 47 -13.24 -6.28 -2.22
C GLU A 47 -13.45 -6.49 -0.72
N GLN A 48 -12.40 -6.44 0.09
CA GLN A 48 -12.45 -6.73 1.52
C GLN A 48 -12.27 -5.47 2.39
N TYR A 49 -11.46 -4.53 1.92
CA TYR A 49 -11.08 -3.34 2.70
C TYR A 49 -11.67 -2.02 2.18
N ASP A 50 -12.25 -2.01 0.97
CA ASP A 50 -12.80 -0.81 0.30
C ASP A 50 -11.82 0.39 0.21
N LEU A 51 -10.51 0.10 0.22
CA LEU A 51 -9.44 1.10 0.13
C LEU A 51 -9.07 1.44 -1.32
N LEU A 52 -9.40 0.53 -2.23
CA LEU A 52 -9.28 0.72 -3.67
C LEU A 52 -10.64 0.52 -4.33
N THR A 53 -10.86 1.18 -5.47
CA THR A 53 -12.06 0.97 -6.28
C THR A 53 -11.74 0.24 -7.58
N GLU A 54 -12.76 -0.16 -8.33
CA GLU A 54 -12.60 -0.71 -9.69
C GLU A 54 -11.79 0.22 -10.61
N ALA A 55 -11.86 1.53 -10.39
CA ALA A 55 -11.12 2.53 -11.15
C ALA A 55 -9.59 2.49 -10.90
N SER A 56 -9.12 1.77 -9.88
CA SER A 56 -7.68 1.56 -9.61
C SER A 56 -7.04 0.47 -10.49
N LYS A 57 -7.83 -0.36 -11.17
CA LYS A 57 -7.32 -1.46 -12.01
C LYS A 57 -6.36 -0.94 -13.07
N GLY A 58 -5.14 -1.48 -13.08
CA GLY A 58 -4.07 -1.08 -14.00
C GLY A 58 -3.41 0.28 -13.70
N ARG A 59 -3.89 1.01 -12.68
CA ARG A 59 -3.38 2.34 -12.28
C ARG A 59 -2.54 2.32 -11.01
N VAL A 60 -2.50 1.20 -10.30
CA VAL A 60 -1.65 1.00 -9.12
C VAL A 60 -0.54 -0.01 -9.39
N ALA A 61 0.56 0.14 -8.67
CA ALA A 61 1.70 -0.75 -8.62
C ALA A 61 2.01 -1.12 -7.17
N MET A 62 2.85 -2.13 -6.99
CA MET A 62 3.22 -2.67 -5.68
C MET A 62 4.72 -2.91 -5.65
N GLU A 63 5.36 -2.51 -4.56
CA GLU A 63 6.79 -2.75 -4.30
C GLU A 63 6.98 -3.23 -2.86
N ASP A 64 8.04 -3.99 -2.63
CA ASP A 64 8.46 -4.42 -1.29
C ASP A 64 9.76 -3.68 -0.95
N ASP A 65 9.73 -2.86 0.10
CA ASP A 65 10.90 -2.12 0.58
C ASP A 65 11.68 -2.88 1.67
N GLY A 66 11.28 -4.12 1.97
CA GLY A 66 11.86 -4.98 3.00
C GLY A 66 11.17 -4.87 4.36
N TYR A 67 10.36 -3.82 4.59
CA TYR A 67 9.55 -3.64 5.79
C TYR A 67 8.06 -3.49 5.47
N ASN A 68 7.73 -3.04 4.27
CA ASN A 68 6.38 -2.74 3.82
C ASN A 68 6.15 -3.23 2.40
N ILE A 69 4.94 -3.72 2.15
CA ILE A 69 4.39 -3.80 0.81
C ILE A 69 3.74 -2.46 0.51
N VAL A 70 4.37 -1.65 -0.34
CA VAL A 70 3.94 -0.31 -0.68
C VAL A 70 3.07 -0.32 -1.93
N ILE A 71 1.86 0.21 -1.83
CA ILE A 71 0.93 0.39 -2.94
C ILE A 71 1.02 1.84 -3.41
N MET A 72 1.24 2.01 -4.70
CA MET A 72 1.53 3.32 -5.31
C MET A 72 0.79 3.54 -6.62
N GLU A 73 0.59 4.80 -7.00
CA GLU A 73 0.14 5.17 -8.34
C GLU A 73 1.18 4.71 -9.38
N LYS A 74 0.78 3.94 -10.37
CA LYS A 74 1.70 3.37 -11.37
C LYS A 74 2.38 4.44 -12.23
N GLY A 75 1.67 5.53 -12.55
CA GLY A 75 2.17 6.58 -13.45
C GLY A 75 3.16 7.54 -12.79
N THR A 76 2.94 7.86 -11.51
CA THR A 76 3.73 8.85 -10.77
C THR A 76 4.66 8.23 -9.75
N ARG A 77 4.44 6.95 -9.42
CA ARG A 77 5.05 6.22 -8.29
C ARG A 77 4.74 6.82 -6.92
N ARG A 78 3.70 7.65 -6.82
CA ARG A 78 3.24 8.21 -5.55
C ARG A 78 2.75 7.09 -4.63
N PRO A 79 3.34 6.89 -3.43
CA PRO A 79 2.82 5.93 -2.47
C PRO A 79 1.45 6.39 -1.92
N ILE A 80 0.55 5.43 -1.70
CA ILE A 80 -0.84 5.67 -1.26
C ILE A 80 -1.14 4.89 0.02
N PHE A 81 -0.78 3.60 0.03
CA PHE A 81 -0.96 2.71 1.16
C PHE A 81 0.29 1.86 1.38
N ALA A 82 0.44 1.33 2.59
CA ALA A 82 1.44 0.34 2.91
C ALA A 82 0.85 -0.77 3.77
N ILE A 83 1.26 -2.01 3.52
CA ILE A 83 1.02 -3.14 4.42
C ILE A 83 2.33 -3.40 5.15
N GLU A 84 2.36 -3.10 6.45
CA GLU A 84 3.56 -3.20 7.27
C GLU A 84 3.77 -4.66 7.70
N HIS A 85 4.86 -5.28 7.22
CA HIS A 85 5.15 -6.70 7.49
C HIS A 85 6.50 -6.94 8.19
N GLY A 86 7.43 -6.00 8.12
CA GLY A 86 8.73 -6.05 8.79
C GLY A 86 8.83 -5.20 10.08
N GLY A 87 7.74 -4.55 10.49
CA GLY A 87 7.70 -3.70 11.70
C GLY A 87 7.21 -4.40 12.97
N GLY A 88 6.87 -5.69 12.91
CA GLY A 88 6.28 -6.43 14.02
C GLY A 88 7.33 -6.98 15.00
N VAL A 89 7.43 -6.32 16.17
CA VAL A 89 7.93 -6.78 17.49
C VAL A 89 9.19 -7.67 17.57
#